data_AF-A0A2V6D7F5-F1
#
_entry.id   AF-A0A2V6D7F5-F1
#
_cell.length_a   1.000
_cell.length_b   1.000
_cell.length_c   1.000
_cell.angle_alpha   90.00
_cell.angle_beta   90.00
_cell.angle_gamma   90.00
#
_symmetry.space_group_name_H-M   'P 1'
#
loop_
_entity.id
_entity.type
_entity.pdbx_description
1 polymer ?
#
loop_
_entity_poly.entity_id
_entity_poly.type
_entity_poly.pdbx_seq_one_letter_code
_entity_poly.pdbx_strand_id
1 'polypeptide(L)'
;SVKISALYSQMNPADPADAVAHLAPKLRPILRRAKELGAFINFDMESYAHKNATLELFHTLFTEPEFRDWPHAGIVIQAYLRDAE
;
A
#
# COMPACT_ATOMS: atom_id res chain seq x y z
N SER A 1 6.39 7.02 6.34
CA SER A 1 5.03 6.47 6.21
C SER A 1 4.27 7.20 5.12
N VAL A 2 3.36 6.52 4.44
CA VAL A 2 2.56 7.06 3.32
C VAL A 2 1.09 6.75 3.56
N LYS A 3 0.23 7.76 3.38
CA LYS A 3 -1.23 7.59 3.33
C LYS A 3 -1.66 7.41 1.88
N ILE A 4 -2.40 6.34 1.60
CA ILE A 4 -2.71 5.94 0.24
C ILE A 4 -3.78 6.86 -0.36
N SER A 5 -4.74 7.31 0.46
CA SER A 5 -5.77 8.29 0.06
C SER A 5 -5.18 9.61 -0.45
N ALA A 6 -4.00 10.00 0.04
CA ALA A 6 -3.32 11.23 -0.39
C ALA A 6 -2.79 11.14 -1.84
N LEU A 7 -2.61 9.94 -2.38
CA LEU A 7 -2.08 9.70 -3.74
C LEU A 7 -3.19 9.47 -4.77
N TYR A 8 -4.43 9.26 -4.32
CA TYR A 8 -5.59 9.08 -5.17
C TYR A 8 -6.88 9.50 -4.46
N SER A 9 -7.38 10.69 -4.82
CA SER A 9 -8.57 11.29 -4.20
C SER A 9 -9.90 10.60 -4.55
N GLN A 10 -9.91 9.77 -5.59
CA GLN A 10 -11.10 9.06 -6.07
C GLN A 10 -11.08 7.58 -5.70
N MET A 11 -10.29 7.21 -4.69
CA MET A 11 -10.23 5.81 -4.24
C MET A 11 -11.63 5.36 -3.83
N ASN A 12 -12.15 4.37 -4.56
CA ASN A 12 -13.42 3.76 -4.25
C ASN A 12 -13.20 2.46 -3.45
N PRO A 13 -13.62 2.40 -2.18
CA PRO A 13 -13.64 1.17 -1.38
C PRO A 13 -14.27 -0.05 -2.07
N ALA A 14 -15.26 0.17 -2.94
CA ALA A 14 -16.01 -0.88 -3.61
C ALA A 14 -15.32 -1.41 -4.88
N ASP A 15 -14.23 -0.78 -5.33
CA ASP A 15 -13.46 -1.22 -6.50
C ASP A 15 -11.94 -1.20 -6.21
N PRO A 16 -11.45 -2.20 -5.46
CA PRO A 16 -10.01 -2.33 -5.17
C PRO A 16 -9.15 -2.45 -6.43
N ALA A 17 -9.64 -3.10 -7.48
CA ALA A 17 -8.88 -3.32 -8.71
C ALA A 17 -8.59 -1.98 -9.41
N ASP A 18 -9.57 -1.09 -9.47
CA ASP A 18 -9.39 0.27 -10.00
C ASP A 18 -8.38 1.08 -9.16
N ALA A 19 -8.50 1.00 -7.83
CA ALA A 19 -7.55 1.64 -6.93
C ALA A 19 -6.11 1.15 -7.17
N VAL A 20 -5.91 -0.17 -7.30
CA VAL A 20 -4.60 -0.76 -7.60
C VAL A 20 -4.07 -0.27 -8.96
N ALA A 21 -4.91 -0.30 -10.00
CA ALA A 21 -4.53 0.15 -11.34
C ALA A 21 -4.07 1.62 -11.37
N HIS A 22 -4.71 2.48 -10.58
CA HIS A 22 -4.38 3.91 -10.50
C HIS A 22 -3.21 4.22 -9.57
N LEU A 23 -3.05 3.49 -8.47
CA LEU A 23 -2.05 3.79 -7.43
C LEU A 23 -0.71 3.10 -7.67
N ALA A 24 -0.71 1.86 -8.16
CA ALA A 24 0.53 1.12 -8.37
C ALA A 24 1.53 1.87 -9.28
N PRO A 25 1.14 2.45 -10.43
CA PRO A 25 2.06 3.21 -11.28
C PRO A 25 2.67 4.44 -10.58
N LYS A 26 1.92 5.07 -9.66
CA LYS A 26 2.38 6.24 -8.87
C LYS A 26 3.31 5.84 -7.73
N LEU A 27 3.07 4.69 -7.12
CA LEU A 27 3.85 4.19 -5.99
C LEU A 27 5.18 3.59 -6.41
N ARG A 28 5.24 2.86 -7.54
CA ARG A 28 6.48 2.26 -8.05
C ARG A 28 7.70 3.21 -8.06
N PRO A 29 7.64 4.44 -8.61
CA PRO A 29 8.79 5.34 -8.56
C PRO A 29 9.19 5.76 -7.14
N ILE A 30 8.22 5.90 -6.21
CA ILE A 30 8.49 6.22 -4.81
C ILE A 30 9.18 5.04 -4.13
N LEU A 31 8.68 3.82 -4.34
CA LEU A 31 9.25 2.58 -3.79
C LEU A 31 10.66 2.34 -4.33
N ARG A 32 10.89 2.53 -5.64
CA ARG A 32 12.23 2.49 -6.25
C ARG A 32 13.18 3.45 -5.56
N ARG A 33 12.76 4.71 -5.42
CA ARG A 33 13.60 5.72 -4.80
C ARG A 33 13.92 5.40 -3.34
N ALA A 34 12.95 4.88 -2.60
CA ALA A 34 13.16 4.45 -1.22
C ALA A 34 14.11 3.25 -1.13
N LYS A 35 13.96 2.25 -2.02
CA LYS A 35 14.85 1.09 -2.11
C LYS A 35 16.30 1.50 -2.40
N GLU A 36 16.51 2.40 -3.36
CA GLU A 36 17.84 2.97 -3.67
C GLU A 36 18.50 3.67 -2.48
N LEU A 37 17.69 4.38 -1.68
CA LEU A 37 18.16 5.12 -0.52
C LEU A 37 18.28 4.26 0.76
N GLY A 38 17.88 2.99 0.70
CA GLY A 38 17.78 2.14 1.90
C GLY A 38 16.75 2.63 2.91
N ALA A 39 15.75 3.40 2.46
CA ALA A 39 14.73 3.99 3.32
C ALA A 39 13.60 2.98 3.60
N PHE A 40 13.08 2.99 4.83
CA PHE A 40 11.90 2.20 5.18
C PHE A 40 10.61 2.88 4.72
N ILE A 41 9.72 2.13 4.07
CA ILE A 41 8.39 2.61 3.67
C ILE A 41 7.30 1.85 4.43
N ASN A 42 6.43 2.61 5.09
CA ASN A 42 5.29 2.10 5.82
C ASN A 42 3.99 2.57 5.16
N PHE A 43 3.09 1.64 4.84
CA PHE A 43 1.75 1.92 4.34
C PHE A 43 0.82 2.11 5.54
N ASP A 44 0.27 3.31 5.69
CA ASP A 44 -0.69 3.59 6.76
C ASP A 44 -2.05 2.99 6.43
N MET A 45 -2.67 2.36 7.43
CA MET A 45 -4.07 1.93 7.36
C MET A 45 -4.97 3.07 7.80
N GLU A 46 -5.93 3.43 6.95
CA GLU A 46 -6.78 4.61 7.14
C GLU A 46 -8.17 4.21 7.68
N SER A 47 -9.25 4.46 6.93
CA SER A 47 -10.59 4.02 7.32
C SER A 47 -10.83 2.56 6.96
N TYR A 48 -11.73 1.90 7.69
CA TYR A 48 -12.10 0.49 7.41
C TYR A 48 -12.54 0.26 5.96
N ALA A 49 -13.22 1.24 5.36
CA ALA A 49 -13.62 1.17 3.95
C ALA A 49 -12.42 1.01 3.00
N HIS A 50 -11.28 1.63 3.29
CA HIS A 50 -10.07 1.53 2.48
C HIS A 50 -9.17 0.35 2.85
N LYS A 51 -9.52 -0.44 3.88
CA LYS A 51 -8.68 -1.52 4.40
C LYS A 51 -8.30 -2.52 3.30
N ASN A 52 -9.31 -3.09 2.65
CA ASN A 52 -9.11 -4.15 1.66
C ASN A 52 -8.32 -3.64 0.44
N ALA A 53 -8.66 -2.45 -0.07
CA ALA A 53 -7.92 -1.85 -1.18
C ALA A 53 -6.45 -1.58 -0.82
N THR A 54 -6.17 -1.15 0.42
CA THR A 54 -4.80 -0.91 0.89
C THR A 54 -4.01 -2.21 1.01
N LEU A 55 -4.63 -3.27 1.56
CA LEU A 55 -4.00 -4.60 1.66
C LEU A 55 -3.73 -5.20 0.28
N GLU A 56 -4.68 -5.11 -0.65
CA GLU A 56 -4.53 -5.63 -2.01
C GLU A 56 -3.46 -4.87 -2.80
N LEU A 57 -3.40 -3.55 -2.65
CA LEU A 57 -2.34 -2.73 -3.22
C LEU A 57 -0.96 -3.09 -2.67
N PHE A 58 -0.86 -3.25 -1.35
CA PHE A 58 0.38 -3.66 -0.71
C PHE A 58 0.82 -5.04 -1.20
N HIS A 59 -0.08 -6.03 -1.18
CA HIS A 59 0.21 -7.38 -1.65
C HIS A 59 0.63 -7.38 -3.13
N THR A 60 -0.10 -6.67 -3.99
CA THR A 60 0.22 -6.56 -5.42
C THR A 60 1.63 -5.99 -5.62
N LEU A 61 1.96 -4.87 -5.00
CA LEU A 61 3.28 -4.23 -5.16
C LEU A 61 4.41 -5.10 -4.61
N PHE A 62 4.25 -5.68 -3.42
CA PHE A 62 5.33 -6.43 -2.76
C PHE A 62 5.40 -7.90 -3.17
N THR A 63 4.56 -8.38 -4.08
CA THR A 63 4.75 -9.66 -4.79
C THR A 63 5.43 -9.50 -6.15
N GLU A 64 5.58 -8.26 -6.65
CA GLU A 64 6.32 -7.99 -7.88
C GLU A 64 7.80 -8.40 -7.73
N PRO A 65 8.44 -8.99 -8.76
CA PRO A 65 9.84 -9.38 -8.73
C PRO A 65 10.80 -8.25 -8.31
N GLU A 66 10.42 -7.01 -8.59
CA GLU A 66 11.20 -5.82 -8.25
C GLU A 66 11.27 -5.55 -6.73
N PHE A 67 10.22 -5.89 -5.98
CA PHE A 67 10.06 -5.50 -4.57
C PHE A 67 9.96 -6.69 -3.59
N ARG A 68 9.70 -7.91 -4.07
CA ARG A 68 9.48 -9.11 -3.23
C ARG A 68 10.54 -9.41 -2.18
N ASP A 69 11.80 -9.16 -2.50
CA ASP A 69 12.93 -9.49 -1.62
C ASP A 69 13.42 -8.25 -0.85
N TRP A 70 12.68 -7.13 -0.88
CA TRP A 70 13.04 -5.89 -0.20
C TRP A 70 12.50 -5.87 1.24
N PRO A 71 13.36 -5.96 2.28
CA PRO A 71 12.90 -6.15 3.67
C PRO A 71 12.44 -4.85 4.36
N HIS A 72 12.53 -3.70 3.68
CA HIS A 72 12.27 -2.39 4.28
C HIS A 72 10.89 -1.82 3.92
N ALA A 73 9.89 -2.71 3.88
CA ALA A 73 8.50 -2.36 3.67
C ALA A 73 7.63 -2.89 4.81
N GLY A 74 6.62 -2.10 5.19
CA GLY A 74 5.65 -2.47 6.22
C GLY A 74 4.26 -1.95 5.92
N ILE A 75 3.27 -2.54 6.57
CA ILE A 75 1.86 -2.13 6.53
C ILE A 75 1.31 -2.09 7.96
N VAL A 76 0.47 -1.11 8.24
CA VAL A 76 -0.23 -1.01 9.53
C VAL A 76 -1.41 -1.97 9.54
N ILE A 77 -1.58 -2.70 10.65
CA ILE A 77 -2.80 -3.44 10.98
C ILE A 77 -3.41 -2.81 12.24
N GLN A 78 -4.71 -2.57 12.24
CA GLN A 78 -5.39 -1.89 13.33
C GLN A 78 -5.99 -2.91 14.31
N ALA A 79 -5.38 -3.08 15.48
CA ALA A 79 -5.71 -4.13 16.46
C ALA A 79 -7.13 -4.06 17.05
N TYR A 80 -7.84 -2.94 16.88
CA TYR A 80 -9.24 -2.78 17.28
C TYR A 80 -10.26 -3.46 16.35
N LEU A 81 -9.84 -3.94 15.17
CA LEU A 81 -10.71 -4.63 14.23
C LEU A 81 -10.82 -6.10 14.59
N ARG A 82 -12.00 -6.68 14.41
CA ARG A 82 -12.26 -8.11 14.69
C ARG A 82 -11.50 -9.05 13.75
N ASP A 83 -11.10 -8.55 12.59
CA ASP A 83 -10.42 -9.26 11.51
C ASP A 83 -8.95 -8.79 11.36
N ALA A 84 -8.33 -8.45 12.49
CA ALA A 84 -6.92 -8.07 12.59
C ALA A 84 -5.98 -9.25 12.92
N GLU A 85 -6.55 -10.43 13.20
CA GLU A 85 -5.84 -11.69 13.47
C GLU A 85 -5.54 -12.46 12.19
#